data_AF-A0A644VSU9-F1
#
_entry.id   AF-A0A644VSU9-F1
#
_cell.length_a   1.000
_cell.length_b   1.000
_cell.length_c   1.000
_cell.angle_alpha   90.00
_cell.angle_beta   90.00
_cell.angle_gamma   90.00
#
_symmetry.space_group_name_H-M   'P 1'
#
loop_
_entity.id
_entity.type
_entity.pdbx_description
1 polymer ?
#
loop_
_entity_poly.entity_id
_entity_poly.type
_entity_poly.pdbx_seq_one_letter_code
_entity_poly.pdbx_strand_id
1 'polypeptide(L)'
;MNEERQIIEDPSNKKNPAAPENHKTSESWDLFNLRWKQNIVTDVNAPQLYSRRTIYEFSLFFTVLFGGILLSVNLKKVNNEKAILPVLLFSVVYTALEIYITYLFPSAKGSIFLLINGIGAIVLPNNFWEKHIGIDFLYRTKPFLIPLIIGIIIAALFLWAMFAMNQI
;
A
#
# COMPACT_ATOMS: atom_id res chain seq x y z
N MET A 1 -75.18 19.43 -22.07
CA MET A 1 -74.09 18.48 -22.32
C MET A 1 -72.80 19.14 -21.84
N ASN A 2 -72.36 18.71 -20.64
CA ASN A 2 -71.10 18.96 -19.92
C ASN A 2 -70.80 20.42 -19.53
N GLU A 3 -71.20 20.93 -18.37
CA GLU A 3 -70.79 20.62 -16.97
C GLU A 3 -69.30 20.87 -16.68
N GLU A 4 -69.09 21.97 -15.93
CA GLU A 4 -67.90 22.34 -15.20
C GLU A 4 -67.44 21.20 -14.29
N ARG A 5 -66.19 20.76 -14.42
CA ARG A 5 -65.51 20.00 -13.36
C ARG A 5 -64.31 20.78 -12.85
N GLN A 6 -64.53 21.34 -11.67
CA GLN A 6 -63.53 21.82 -10.74
C GLN A 6 -62.47 20.73 -10.54
N ILE A 7 -61.20 21.08 -10.75
CA ILE A 7 -60.07 20.25 -10.36
C ILE A 7 -60.05 20.26 -8.83
N ILE A 8 -60.47 19.14 -8.25
CA ILE A 8 -60.41 18.90 -6.80
C ILE A 8 -58.93 18.79 -6.43
N GLU A 9 -58.44 19.74 -5.65
CA GLU A 9 -57.12 19.68 -5.02
C GLU A 9 -57.04 18.45 -4.10
N ASP A 10 -56.01 17.63 -4.29
CA ASP A 10 -55.74 16.44 -3.49
C ASP A 10 -55.31 16.83 -2.06
N PRO A 11 -56.05 16.43 -1.01
CA PRO A 11 -55.74 16.78 0.37
C PRO A 11 -54.55 15.99 0.96
N SER A 12 -53.83 15.18 0.18
CA SER A 12 -52.61 14.49 0.66
C SER A 12 -51.36 15.39 0.65
N ASN A 13 -51.45 16.64 0.19
CA ASN A 13 -50.40 17.65 0.43
C ASN A 13 -50.47 18.17 1.88
N LYS A 14 -50.11 17.31 2.83
CA LYS A 14 -49.78 17.72 4.20
C LYS A 14 -48.35 17.30 4.51
N LYS A 15 -47.47 18.30 4.56
CA LYS A 15 -46.14 18.24 5.17
C LYS A 15 -46.19 17.47 6.49
N ASN A 16 -45.34 16.45 6.62
CA ASN A 16 -44.72 16.11 7.89
C ASN A 16 -43.23 15.85 7.63
N PRO A 17 -42.30 16.52 8.33
CA PRO A 17 -40.87 16.37 8.11
C PRO A 17 -40.42 15.05 8.74
N ALA A 18 -40.33 14.01 7.92
CA ALA A 18 -39.79 12.73 8.35
C ALA A 18 -38.28 12.85 8.53
N ALA A 19 -37.90 12.96 9.81
CA ALA A 19 -36.68 12.51 10.49
C ALA A 19 -35.31 12.88 9.87
N PRO A 20 -34.32 13.30 10.69
CA PRO A 20 -32.96 13.46 10.20
C PRO A 20 -32.52 12.11 9.62
N GLU A 21 -32.30 12.10 8.30
CA GLU A 21 -31.66 10.98 7.63
C GLU A 21 -30.36 10.74 8.39
N ASN A 22 -30.34 9.60 9.03
CA ASN A 22 -29.27 9.12 9.86
C ASN A 22 -28.04 8.97 8.99
N HIS A 23 -27.26 10.04 8.89
CA HIS A 23 -25.85 9.99 8.56
C HIS A 23 -25.14 9.27 9.73
N LYS A 24 -25.47 7.99 9.94
CA LYS A 24 -24.53 7.01 10.44
C LYS A 24 -23.50 6.88 9.33
N THR A 25 -22.58 7.85 9.30
CA THR A 25 -21.27 7.64 8.70
C THR A 25 -20.78 6.32 9.25
N SER A 26 -20.80 5.30 8.40
CA SER A 26 -20.01 4.11 8.63
C SER A 26 -18.57 4.58 8.73
N GLU A 27 -18.09 4.82 9.95
CA GLU A 27 -16.67 4.89 10.29
C GLU A 27 -16.01 3.51 10.08
N SER A 28 -16.29 2.85 8.96
CA SER A 28 -15.72 1.57 8.59
C SER A 28 -14.70 1.82 7.48
N TRP A 29 -13.45 1.99 7.90
CA TRP A 29 -12.23 1.80 7.11
C TRP A 29 -11.78 2.88 6.11
N ASP A 30 -12.27 4.12 6.18
CA ASP A 30 -11.67 5.24 5.41
C ASP A 30 -10.18 5.51 5.75
N LEU A 31 -9.68 5.00 6.87
CA LEU A 31 -8.26 5.05 7.24
C LEU A 31 -7.32 4.38 6.22
N PHE A 32 -7.79 3.34 5.52
CA PHE A 32 -7.00 2.68 4.47
C PHE A 32 -7.14 3.34 3.10
N ASN A 33 -8.22 4.10 2.85
CA ASN A 33 -8.47 4.70 1.53
C ASN A 33 -8.01 6.18 1.42
N LEU A 34 -7.78 6.88 2.53
CA LEU A 34 -7.44 8.32 2.51
C LEU A 34 -5.97 8.65 2.18
N ARG A 35 -5.01 7.72 2.26
CA ARG A 35 -3.57 8.00 2.04
C ARG A 35 -2.95 7.44 0.75
N TRP A 36 -3.64 6.56 0.03
CA TRP A 36 -3.05 5.81 -1.09
C TRP A 36 -3.53 6.29 -2.47
N LYS A 37 -3.63 7.61 -2.67
CA LYS A 37 -3.94 8.19 -3.98
C LYS A 37 -2.83 7.85 -4.97
N GLN A 38 -3.14 7.02 -5.96
CA GLN A 38 -2.20 6.66 -7.02
C GLN A 38 -2.28 7.73 -8.11
N ASN A 39 -1.34 8.67 -8.10
CA ASN A 39 -1.24 9.75 -9.08
C ASN A 39 -0.54 9.25 -10.36
N ILE A 40 -1.11 8.17 -10.92
CA ILE A 40 -0.58 7.50 -12.11
C ILE A 40 -1.10 8.22 -13.36
N VAL A 41 -0.18 8.62 -14.23
CA VAL A 41 -0.48 9.28 -15.50
C VAL A 41 0.10 8.50 -16.68
N THR A 42 -0.47 8.72 -17.87
CA THR A 42 0.02 8.15 -19.14
C THR A 42 1.01 9.06 -19.87
N ASP A 43 1.29 10.25 -19.32
CA ASP A 43 2.25 11.19 -19.89
C ASP A 43 3.64 10.54 -19.98
N VAL A 44 4.21 10.56 -21.18
CA VAL A 44 5.53 10.00 -21.50
C VAL A 44 6.64 10.77 -20.79
N ASN A 45 6.42 12.06 -20.52
CA ASN A 45 7.37 12.93 -19.83
C ASN A 45 7.40 12.69 -18.32
N ALA A 46 6.36 12.05 -17.77
CA ALA A 46 6.36 11.69 -16.36
C ALA A 46 7.43 10.63 -16.06
N PRO A 47 8.10 10.70 -14.90
CA PRO A 47 9.11 9.72 -14.53
C PRO A 47 8.46 8.34 -14.29
N GLN A 48 9.20 7.29 -14.66
CA GLN A 48 8.81 5.90 -14.37
C GLN A 48 9.22 5.51 -12.95
N LEU A 49 8.22 5.28 -12.09
CA LEU A 49 8.42 4.86 -10.72
C LEU A 49 7.68 3.56 -10.44
N TYR A 50 8.23 2.73 -9.55
CA TYR A 50 7.45 1.66 -8.93
C TYR A 50 6.33 2.29 -8.11
N SER A 51 5.12 1.73 -8.21
CA SER A 51 3.98 2.30 -7.50
C SER A 51 4.14 2.14 -5.98
N ARG A 52 3.46 3.01 -5.21
CA ARG A 52 3.36 2.87 -3.75
C ARG A 52 2.87 1.48 -3.35
N ARG A 53 1.91 0.95 -4.11
CA ARG A 53 1.33 -0.38 -3.89
C ARG A 53 2.36 -1.48 -4.16
N THR A 54 3.14 -1.36 -5.24
CA THR A 54 4.23 -2.31 -5.52
C THR A 54 5.25 -2.32 -4.39
N ILE A 55 5.66 -1.17 -3.88
CA ILE A 55 6.61 -1.10 -2.76
C ILE A 55 6.03 -1.76 -1.50
N TYR A 56 4.76 -1.51 -1.21
CA TYR A 56 4.03 -2.16 -0.11
C TYR A 56 4.02 -3.69 -0.27
N GLU A 57 3.59 -4.21 -1.42
CA GLU A 57 3.49 -5.65 -1.68
C GLU A 57 4.85 -6.34 -1.59
N PHE A 58 5.90 -5.73 -2.15
CA PHE A 58 7.25 -6.27 -2.03
C PHE A 58 7.79 -6.25 -0.60
N SER A 59 7.43 -5.23 0.18
CA SER A 59 7.78 -5.17 1.60
C SER A 59 7.08 -6.26 2.42
N LEU A 60 5.84 -6.58 2.05
CA LEU A 60 5.01 -7.56 2.75
C LEU A 60 5.40 -9.00 2.43
N PHE A 61 5.62 -9.33 1.16
CA PHE A 61 5.86 -10.71 0.71
C PHE A 61 7.34 -11.12 0.74
N PHE A 62 8.25 -10.17 0.56
CA PHE A 62 9.69 -10.45 0.63
C PHE A 62 10.25 -9.95 1.94
N THR A 63 10.68 -8.69 1.98
CA THR A 63 11.17 -8.01 3.19
C THR A 63 11.09 -6.51 2.99
N VAL A 64 11.12 -5.75 4.08
CA VAL A 64 11.26 -4.27 4.05
C VAL A 64 12.53 -3.83 3.31
N LEU A 65 13.57 -4.67 3.26
CA LEU A 65 14.76 -4.42 2.42
C LEU A 65 14.43 -4.35 0.94
N PHE A 66 13.62 -5.29 0.42
CA PHE A 66 13.20 -5.28 -0.99
C PHE A 66 12.38 -4.03 -1.30
N GLY A 67 11.42 -3.69 -0.45
CA GLY A 67 10.65 -2.45 -0.60
C GLY A 67 11.54 -1.20 -0.58
N GLY A 68 12.54 -1.18 0.32
CA GLY A 68 13.52 -0.10 0.45
C GLY A 68 14.32 0.10 -0.82
N ILE A 69 14.82 -0.99 -1.41
CA ILE A 69 15.56 -0.95 -2.69
C ILE A 69 14.68 -0.39 -3.81
N LEU A 70 13.42 -0.82 -3.93
CA LEU A 70 12.50 -0.28 -4.94
C LEU A 70 12.24 1.22 -4.73
N LEU A 71 12.06 1.64 -3.47
CA LEU A 71 11.87 3.05 -3.14
C LEU A 71 13.13 3.87 -3.42
N SER A 72 14.32 3.37 -3.12
CA SER A 72 15.59 4.01 -3.46
C SER A 72 15.77 4.17 -4.97
N VAL A 73 15.34 3.19 -5.78
CA VAL A 73 15.32 3.32 -7.25
C VAL A 73 14.39 4.46 -7.68
N ASN A 74 13.23 4.62 -7.04
CA ASN A 74 12.33 5.74 -7.30
C ASN A 74 12.97 7.08 -6.92
N LEU A 75 13.62 7.16 -5.76
CA LEU A 75 14.30 8.37 -5.28
C LEU A 75 15.40 8.84 -6.23
N LYS A 76 16.17 7.89 -6.78
CA LYS A 76 17.14 8.19 -7.83
C LYS A 76 16.47 8.77 -9.09
N LYS A 77 15.30 8.25 -9.47
CA LYS A 77 14.55 8.73 -10.65
C LYS A 77 13.95 10.12 -10.48
N VAL A 78 13.69 10.56 -9.25
CA VAL A 78 13.23 11.93 -8.96
C VAL A 78 14.37 12.85 -8.50
N ASN A 79 15.63 12.45 -8.73
CA ASN A 79 16.85 13.19 -8.34
C ASN A 79 16.96 13.52 -6.84
N ASN A 80 16.31 12.73 -5.96
CA ASN A 80 16.40 12.88 -4.51
C ASN A 80 17.40 11.89 -3.91
N GLU A 81 18.66 11.96 -4.36
CA GLU A 81 19.69 10.99 -3.98
C GLU A 81 20.04 11.04 -2.48
N LYS A 82 19.87 12.21 -1.85
CA LYS A 82 20.10 12.41 -0.41
C LYS A 82 19.18 11.55 0.46
N ALA A 83 18.00 11.20 -0.05
CA ALA A 83 17.04 10.34 0.64
C ALA A 83 17.31 8.84 0.46
N ILE A 84 18.19 8.45 -0.47
CA ILE A 84 18.49 7.03 -0.76
C ILE A 84 19.13 6.36 0.45
N LEU A 85 20.19 6.98 1.01
CA LEU A 85 20.92 6.40 2.14
C LEU A 85 20.04 6.23 3.39
N PRO A 86 19.23 7.24 3.81
CA PRO A 86 18.27 7.07 4.90
C PRO A 86 17.26 5.92 4.68
N VAL A 87 16.71 5.78 3.46
CA VAL A 87 15.77 4.70 3.14
C VAL A 87 16.43 3.34 3.24
N LEU A 88 17.61 3.17 2.64
CA LEU A 88 18.34 1.89 2.70
C LEU A 88 18.76 1.56 4.13
N LEU A 89 19.26 2.54 4.89
CA LEU A 89 19.65 2.33 6.28
C LEU A 89 18.45 1.91 7.12
N PHE A 90 17.31 2.59 6.99
CA PHE A 90 16.07 2.19 7.65
C PHE A 90 15.70 0.75 7.31
N SER A 91 15.68 0.39 6.03
CA SER A 91 15.29 -0.94 5.60
C SER A 91 16.25 -2.03 6.06
N VAL A 92 17.56 -1.78 6.08
CA VAL A 92 18.57 -2.72 6.61
C VAL A 92 18.40 -2.90 8.10
N VAL A 93 18.30 -1.81 8.87
CA VAL A 93 18.11 -1.85 10.32
C VAL A 93 16.80 -2.57 10.67
N TYR A 94 15.72 -2.27 9.95
CA TYR A 94 14.43 -2.93 10.13
C TYR A 94 14.53 -4.44 9.93
N THR A 95 15.16 -4.87 8.82
CA THR A 95 15.32 -6.29 8.50
C THR A 95 16.23 -6.99 9.52
N ALA A 96 17.28 -6.32 10.00
CA ALA A 96 18.12 -6.86 11.07
C ALA A 96 17.35 -7.04 12.39
N LEU A 97 16.50 -6.09 12.75
CA LEU A 97 15.61 -6.18 13.92
C LEU A 97 14.59 -7.32 13.78
N GLU A 98 13.99 -7.48 12.60
CA GLU A 98 13.09 -8.58 12.29
C GLU A 98 13.78 -9.94 12.46
N ILE A 99 14.99 -10.12 11.91
CA ILE A 99 15.80 -11.34 12.08
C ILE A 99 16.08 -11.59 13.57
N TYR A 100 16.48 -10.54 14.30
CA TYR A 100 16.75 -10.64 15.72
C TYR A 100 15.49 -11.06 16.52
N ILE A 101 14.34 -10.44 16.26
CA ILE A 101 13.10 -10.75 16.96
C ILE A 101 12.62 -12.17 16.61
N THR A 102 12.64 -12.56 15.34
CA THR A 102 12.24 -13.92 14.93
C THR A 102 13.16 -14.99 15.51
N TYR A 103 14.44 -14.68 15.73
CA TYR A 103 15.36 -15.55 16.45
C TYR A 103 14.96 -15.77 17.92
N LEU A 104 14.46 -14.74 18.62
CA LEU A 104 14.01 -14.84 20.02
C LEU A 104 12.74 -15.69 20.20
N PHE A 105 11.94 -15.86 19.16
CA PHE A 105 10.65 -16.56 19.22
C PHE A 105 10.57 -17.72 18.22
N PRO A 106 11.35 -18.79 18.42
CA PRO A 106 11.53 -19.83 17.42
C PRO A 106 10.26 -20.61 17.07
N SER A 107 9.34 -20.79 18.04
CA SER A 107 8.07 -21.51 17.83
C SER A 107 7.01 -20.68 17.09
N ALA A 108 7.19 -19.36 16.98
CA ALA A 108 6.23 -18.45 16.36
C ALA A 108 6.84 -17.66 15.17
N LYS A 109 7.98 -18.13 14.63
CA LYS A 109 8.75 -17.46 13.56
C LYS A 109 7.87 -16.98 12.41
N GLY A 110 7.03 -17.86 11.87
CA GLY A 110 6.17 -17.53 10.71
C GLY A 110 5.17 -16.40 10.99
N SER A 111 4.44 -16.49 12.11
CA SER A 111 3.45 -15.47 12.48
C SER A 111 4.12 -14.13 12.81
N ILE A 112 5.24 -14.15 13.53
CA ILE A 112 6.01 -12.96 13.88
C ILE A 112 6.61 -12.31 12.63
N PHE A 113 7.16 -13.12 11.72
CA PHE A 113 7.66 -12.67 10.43
C PHE A 113 6.59 -11.92 9.64
N LEU A 114 5.39 -12.49 9.53
CA LEU A 114 4.27 -11.85 8.81
C LEU A 114 3.81 -10.56 9.48
N LEU A 115 3.71 -10.54 10.82
CA LEU A 115 3.30 -9.34 11.57
C LEU A 115 4.31 -8.20 11.43
N ILE A 116 5.60 -8.51 11.62
CA ILE A 116 6.67 -7.52 11.51
C ILE A 116 6.76 -7.01 10.06
N ASN A 117 6.81 -7.89 9.05
CA ASN A 117 6.81 -7.43 7.66
C ASN A 117 5.56 -6.63 7.29
N GLY A 118 4.39 -6.97 7.84
CA GLY A 118 3.17 -6.18 7.66
C GLY A 118 3.29 -4.76 8.20
N ILE A 119 3.84 -4.58 9.41
CA ILE A 119 4.11 -3.26 9.98
C ILE A 119 5.11 -2.50 9.10
N GLY A 120 6.21 -3.15 8.73
CA GLY A 120 7.25 -2.57 7.89
C GLY A 120 6.75 -2.14 6.52
N ALA A 121 5.87 -2.95 5.90
CA ALA A 121 5.24 -2.67 4.62
C ALA A 121 4.34 -1.44 4.67
N ILE A 122 3.70 -1.17 5.81
CA ILE A 122 2.92 0.07 6.01
C ILE A 122 3.86 1.25 6.27
N VAL A 123 4.83 1.09 7.18
CA VAL A 123 5.68 2.19 7.66
C VAL A 123 6.59 2.74 6.56
N LEU A 124 7.25 1.88 5.79
CA LEU A 124 8.23 2.29 4.78
C LEU A 124 7.63 3.26 3.73
N PRO A 125 6.62 2.87 2.92
CA PRO A 125 6.06 3.76 1.92
C PRO A 125 5.38 4.98 2.55
N ASN A 126 4.74 4.84 3.71
CA ASN A 126 4.03 5.96 4.34
C ASN A 126 4.98 7.04 4.87
N ASN A 127 6.13 6.66 5.42
CA ASN A 127 7.07 7.63 5.98
C ASN A 127 7.94 8.29 4.92
N PHE A 128 8.34 7.53 3.89
CA PHE A 128 9.35 8.00 2.94
C PHE A 128 8.74 8.49 1.62
N TRP A 129 7.61 7.95 1.15
CA TRP A 129 7.02 8.41 -0.11
C TRP A 129 6.51 9.85 0.00
N GLU A 130 5.63 10.10 0.98
CA GLU A 130 5.05 11.41 1.21
C GLU A 130 6.12 12.47 1.44
N LYS A 131 7.14 12.12 2.23
CA LYS A 131 8.23 13.03 2.59
C LYS A 131 9.20 13.35 1.43
N HIS A 132 9.48 12.39 0.56
CA HIS A 132 10.58 12.53 -0.42
C HIS A 132 10.15 12.59 -1.88
N ILE A 133 8.94 12.13 -2.19
CA ILE A 133 8.35 12.16 -3.55
C ILE A 133 7.15 13.11 -3.56
N GLY A 134 6.32 13.08 -2.51
CA GLY A 134 5.10 13.88 -2.40
C GLY A 134 3.85 13.08 -2.73
N ILE A 135 2.75 13.39 -2.04
CA ILE A 135 1.47 12.66 -2.24
C ILE A 135 0.95 12.90 -3.65
N ASP A 136 0.96 14.14 -4.14
CA ASP A 136 0.40 14.55 -5.44
C ASP A 136 1.35 14.39 -6.63
N PHE A 137 2.47 13.70 -6.43
CA PHE A 137 3.47 13.53 -7.48
C PHE A 137 2.95 12.64 -8.61
N LEU A 138 2.92 13.19 -9.83
CA LEU A 138 2.49 12.49 -11.04
C LEU A 138 3.61 11.61 -11.58
N TYR A 139 3.32 10.32 -11.78
CA TYR A 139 4.29 9.37 -12.30
C TYR A 139 3.62 8.34 -13.21
N ARG A 140 4.41 7.69 -14.07
CA ARG A 140 3.95 6.51 -14.81
C ARG A 140 4.49 5.25 -14.14
N THR A 141 3.69 4.19 -14.11
CA THR A 141 4.08 2.96 -13.43
C THR A 141 5.20 2.26 -14.16
N LYS A 142 6.23 1.87 -13.41
CA LYS A 142 7.29 0.99 -13.86
C LYS A 142 6.85 -0.47 -13.70
N PRO A 143 7.10 -1.35 -14.69
CA PRO A 143 6.77 -2.76 -14.57
C PRO A 143 7.52 -3.42 -13.40
N PHE A 144 6.80 -4.19 -12.59
CA PHE A 144 7.32 -4.87 -11.40
C PHE A 144 7.67 -6.35 -11.64
N LEU A 145 7.43 -6.87 -12.84
CA LEU A 145 7.67 -8.28 -13.17
C LEU A 145 9.14 -8.68 -13.03
N ILE A 146 10.07 -7.83 -13.44
CA ILE A 146 11.50 -8.12 -13.33
C ILE A 146 11.91 -8.29 -11.85
N PRO A 147 11.67 -7.32 -10.94
CA PRO A 147 12.01 -7.53 -9.53
C PRO A 147 11.22 -8.69 -8.91
N LEU A 148 10.00 -8.97 -9.36
CA LEU A 148 9.19 -10.09 -8.87
C LEU A 148 9.82 -11.44 -9.21
N ILE A 149 10.23 -11.64 -10.46
CA ILE A 149 10.88 -12.88 -10.91
C ILE A 149 12.17 -13.11 -10.13
N ILE A 150 12.97 -12.06 -9.93
CA ILE A 150 14.20 -12.14 -9.13
C ILE A 150 13.87 -12.59 -7.70
N GLY A 151 12.87 -11.99 -7.07
CA GLY A 151 12.43 -12.37 -5.72
C GLY A 151 11.95 -13.82 -5.64
N ILE A 152 11.17 -14.27 -6.63
CA ILE A 152 10.67 -15.66 -6.69
C ILE A 152 11.81 -16.65 -6.86
N ILE A 153 12.79 -16.38 -7.73
CA ILE A 153 13.96 -17.25 -7.92
C ILE A 153 14.74 -17.37 -6.61
N ILE A 154 14.99 -16.25 -5.93
CA ILE A 154 15.68 -16.24 -4.63
C ILE A 154 14.90 -17.08 -3.61
N ALA A 155 13.60 -16.85 -3.49
CA ALA A 155 12.73 -17.61 -2.57
C ALA A 155 12.73 -19.11 -2.90
N ALA A 156 12.65 -19.49 -4.17
CA ALA A 156 12.71 -20.88 -4.61
C ALA A 156 14.04 -21.55 -4.25
N LEU A 157 15.16 -20.85 -4.44
CA LEU A 157 16.49 -21.34 -4.03
C LEU A 157 16.59 -21.52 -2.51
N PHE A 158 16.05 -20.58 -1.72
CA PHE A 158 16.01 -20.70 -0.27
C PHE A 158 15.17 -21.90 0.19
N LEU A 159 13.97 -22.08 -0.37
CA LEU A 159 13.09 -23.20 -0.05
C LEU A 159 13.74 -24.54 -0.45
N TRP A 160 14.38 -24.59 -1.61
CA TRP A 160 15.10 -25.77 -2.06
C TRP A 160 16.27 -26.11 -1.13
N ALA A 161 17.09 -25.12 -0.75
CA ALA A 161 18.19 -25.31 0.19
C ALA A 161 17.70 -25.78 1.56
N MET A 162 16.60 -25.20 2.07
CA MET A 162 15.98 -25.63 3.32
C MET A 162 15.50 -27.09 3.26
N PHE A 163 14.85 -27.48 2.16
CA PHE A 163 14.41 -28.87 1.97
C PHE A 163 15.60 -29.84 1.86
N ALA A 164 16.64 -29.48 1.10
CA ALA A 164 17.84 -30.29 0.95
C ALA A 164 18.58 -30.50 2.28
N MET A 165 18.69 -29.45 3.11
CA MET A 165 19.32 -29.54 4.44
C MET A 165 18.52 -30.39 5.44
N ASN A 166 17.20 -30.50 5.28
CA ASN A 166 16.36 -31.30 6.19
C ASN A 166 16.39 -32.82 5.91
N GLN A 167 16.98 -33.24 4.78
CA GLN A 167 17.11 -34.66 4.42
C GLN A 167 18.48 -35.26 4.81
N ILE A 168 19.39 -34.44 5.33
CA ILE A 168 20.73 -34.81 5.80
C ILE A 168 20.70 -34.91 7.32
#